data_AF-A0A1V0PZM4-F1
#
_entry.id   AF-A0A1V0PZM4-F1
#
_cell.length_a   1.000
_cell.length_b   1.000
_cell.length_c   1.000
_cell.angle_alpha   90.00
_cell.angle_beta   90.00
_cell.angle_gamma   90.00
#
_symmetry.space_group_name_H-M   'P 1'
#
loop_
_entity.id
_entity.type
_entity.pdbx_description
1 polymer ?
#
loop_
_entity_poly.entity_id
_entity_poly.type
_entity_poly.pdbx_seq_one_letter_code
_entity_poly.pdbx_strand_id
1 'polypeptide(L)'
;MQQDGRRKNGGAVEATLKAQAEGLGMMAWVGAAMMDHVRRTSSELAGFARDQARQDLDTLSGMLTCGSPERAAKMQGAYIEAKMSALVEEAERLGRMHADMCETTHKRLTDWQE
;
A
#
# COMPACT_ATOMS: atom_id res chain seq x y z
N MET A 1 -15.89 34.21 -45.68
CA MET A 1 -15.42 34.37 -44.28
C MET A 1 -16.12 33.49 -43.23
N GLN A 2 -17.19 32.73 -43.54
CA GLN A 2 -17.88 31.88 -42.54
C GLN A 2 -17.24 30.49 -42.26
N GLN A 3 -16.35 29.99 -43.12
CA GLN A 3 -15.74 28.65 -42.93
C GLN A 3 -14.62 28.62 -41.87
N ASP A 4 -13.98 29.76 -41.58
CA ASP A 4 -12.80 29.82 -40.69
C ASP A 4 -13.20 29.75 -39.20
N GLY A 5 -14.36 30.31 -38.83
CA GLY A 5 -14.90 30.25 -37.46
C GLY A 5 -15.41 28.85 -37.06
N ARG A 6 -15.92 28.06 -38.02
CA ARG A 6 -16.40 26.69 -37.76
C ARG A 6 -15.25 25.70 -37.55
N ARG A 7 -14.14 25.88 -38.27
CA ARG A 7 -12.90 25.08 -38.10
C ARG A 7 -12.19 25.38 -36.78
N LYS A 8 -12.10 26.65 -36.37
CA LYS A 8 -11.53 27.05 -35.06
C LYS A 8 -12.36 26.52 -33.88
N ASN A 9 -13.69 26.58 -33.96
CA ASN A 9 -14.56 26.05 -32.90
C ASN A 9 -14.54 24.51 -32.84
N GLY A 10 -14.42 23.82 -33.98
CA GLY A 10 -14.28 22.36 -34.02
C GLY A 10 -13.03 21.85 -33.30
N GLY A 11 -11.87 22.49 -33.54
CA GLY A 11 -10.63 22.14 -32.87
C GLY A 11 -10.64 22.42 -31.36
N ALA A 12 -11.30 23.49 -30.92
CA ALA A 12 -11.44 23.81 -29.49
C ALA A 12 -12.36 22.82 -28.75
N VAL A 13 -13.46 22.41 -29.37
CA VAL A 13 -14.37 21.40 -28.80
C VAL A 13 -13.69 20.04 -28.75
N GLU A 14 -12.99 19.64 -29.81
CA GLU A 14 -12.25 18.37 -29.85
C GLU A 14 -11.12 18.34 -28.81
N ALA A 15 -10.37 19.43 -28.65
CA ALA A 15 -9.37 19.58 -27.59
C ALA A 15 -9.97 19.47 -26.19
N THR A 16 -11.15 20.07 -25.97
CA THR A 16 -11.87 20.00 -24.68
C THR A 16 -12.34 18.58 -24.37
N LEU A 17 -12.91 17.88 -25.35
CA LEU A 17 -13.37 16.50 -25.20
C LEU A 17 -12.20 15.54 -24.94
N LYS A 18 -11.06 15.75 -25.62
CA LYS A 18 -9.83 14.99 -25.38
C LYS A 18 -9.32 15.20 -23.95
N ALA A 19 -9.21 16.45 -23.50
CA ALA A 19 -8.79 16.76 -22.13
C ALA A 19 -9.74 16.17 -21.08
N GLN A 20 -11.06 16.18 -21.32
CA GLN A 20 -12.04 15.53 -20.44
C GLN A 20 -11.87 14.01 -20.40
N ALA A 21 -11.69 13.36 -21.55
CA ALA A 21 -11.48 11.92 -21.61
C ALA A 21 -10.20 11.49 -20.89
N GLU A 22 -9.11 12.25 -21.06
CA GLU A 22 -7.84 12.02 -20.38
C GLU A 22 -7.94 12.25 -18.87
N GLY A 23 -8.62 13.33 -18.44
CA GLY A 23 -8.87 13.60 -17.03
C GLY A 23 -9.72 12.53 -16.33
N LEU A 24 -10.78 12.04 -16.99
CA LEU A 24 -11.57 10.91 -16.50
C LEU A 24 -10.75 9.63 -16.43
N GLY A 25 -9.89 9.38 -17.42
CA GLY A 25 -8.95 8.27 -17.41
C GLY A 25 -7.97 8.33 -16.24
N MET A 26 -7.47 9.53 -15.91
CA MET A 26 -6.58 9.73 -14.76
C MET A 26 -7.30 9.44 -13.44
N MET A 27 -8.51 9.97 -13.25
CA MET A 27 -9.31 9.71 -12.04
C MET A 27 -9.62 8.22 -11.86
N ALA A 28 -9.99 7.54 -12.95
CA ALA A 28 -10.25 6.10 -12.93
C ALA A 28 -8.97 5.30 -12.55
N TRP A 29 -7.82 5.69 -13.10
CA TRP A 29 -6.55 5.06 -12.77
C TRP A 29 -6.16 5.27 -11.30
N VAL A 30 -6.27 6.49 -10.77
CA VAL A 30 -5.95 6.76 -9.35
C VAL A 30 -6.85 5.93 -8.44
N GLY A 31 -8.15 5.88 -8.74
CA GLY A 31 -9.09 5.06 -7.98
C GLY A 31 -8.72 3.58 -7.98
N ALA A 32 -8.40 3.02 -9.15
CA ALA A 32 -7.98 1.63 -9.26
C ALA A 32 -6.65 1.35 -8.54
N ALA A 33 -5.67 2.24 -8.68
CA ALA A 33 -4.37 2.12 -8.02
C ALA A 33 -4.49 2.18 -6.50
N MET A 34 -5.32 3.09 -5.97
CA MET A 34 -5.59 3.17 -4.53
C MET A 34 -6.29 1.91 -4.00
N MET A 35 -7.28 1.38 -4.72
CA MET A 35 -7.95 0.14 -4.32
C MET A 35 -6.99 -1.05 -4.33
N ASP A 36 -6.12 -1.17 -5.33
CA ASP A 36 -5.11 -2.24 -5.37
C ASP A 36 -4.08 -2.08 -4.25
N HIS A 37 -3.64 -0.85 -3.96
CA HIS A 37 -2.76 -0.57 -2.82
C HIS A 37 -3.40 -0.99 -1.49
N VAL A 38 -4.65 -0.57 -1.23
CA VAL A 38 -5.39 -0.97 -0.02
C VAL A 38 -5.50 -2.49 0.06
N ARG A 39 -5.87 -3.17 -1.02
CA ARG A 39 -5.98 -4.63 -1.06
C ARG A 39 -4.66 -5.31 -0.69
N ARG A 40 -3.54 -4.87 -1.27
CA ARG A 40 -2.21 -5.42 -0.96
C ARG A 40 -1.86 -5.18 0.50
N THR A 41 -1.92 -3.94 0.96
CA THR A 41 -1.58 -3.56 2.34
C THR A 41 -2.45 -4.29 3.38
N SER A 42 -3.75 -4.44 3.13
CA SER A 42 -4.64 -5.21 4.01
C SER A 42 -4.30 -6.70 4.03
N SER A 43 -3.94 -7.28 2.88
CA SER A 43 -3.53 -8.69 2.80
C SER A 43 -2.24 -8.92 3.59
N GLU A 44 -1.31 -7.97 3.49
CA GLU A 44 -0.05 -7.99 4.24
C GLU A 44 -0.25 -7.90 5.74
N LEU A 45 -1.05 -6.94 6.21
CA LEU A 45 -1.42 -6.81 7.61
C LEU A 45 -2.13 -8.06 8.15
N ALA A 46 -3.01 -8.67 7.36
CA ALA A 46 -3.69 -9.90 7.76
C ALA A 46 -2.71 -11.08 7.87
N GLY A 47 -1.75 -11.19 6.94
CA GLY A 47 -0.67 -12.16 6.99
C GLY A 47 0.17 -11.99 8.25
N PHE A 48 0.63 -10.76 8.50
CA PHE A 48 1.38 -10.40 9.69
C PHE A 48 0.61 -10.74 10.98
N ALA A 49 -0.65 -10.30 11.11
CA ALA A 49 -1.47 -10.57 12.28
C ALA A 49 -1.62 -12.08 12.56
N ARG A 50 -1.83 -12.88 11.52
CA ARG A 50 -1.90 -14.34 11.63
C ARG A 50 -0.58 -14.94 12.11
N ASP A 51 0.54 -14.49 11.56
CA ASP A 51 1.86 -15.04 11.90
C ASP A 51 2.26 -14.63 13.33
N GLN A 52 1.90 -13.41 13.75
CA GLN A 52 2.03 -12.96 15.13
C GLN A 52 1.20 -13.81 16.10
N ALA A 53 -0.07 -14.08 15.77
CA ALA A 53 -0.94 -14.91 16.61
C ALA A 53 -0.41 -16.36 16.75
N ARG A 54 0.17 -16.92 15.69
CA ARG A 54 0.82 -18.24 15.75
C ARG A 54 2.01 -18.24 16.70
N GLN A 55 2.89 -17.26 16.57
CA GLN A 55 4.06 -17.12 17.45
C GLN A 55 3.64 -16.94 18.92
N ASP A 56 2.55 -16.21 19.19
CA ASP A 56 2.01 -16.01 20.53
C ASP A 56 1.55 -17.34 21.12
N LEU A 57 0.78 -18.11 20.36
CA LEU A 57 0.30 -19.43 20.78
C LEU A 57 1.45 -20.41 21.03
N ASP A 58 2.45 -20.43 20.14
CA ASP A 58 3.63 -21.29 20.30
C ASP A 58 4.42 -20.92 21.56
N THR A 59 4.60 -19.62 21.81
CA THR A 59 5.30 -19.12 23.00
C THR A 59 4.53 -19.43 24.27
N LEU A 60 3.23 -19.16 24.31
CA LEU A 60 2.38 -19.44 25.45
C LEU A 60 2.33 -20.93 25.76
N SER A 61 2.15 -21.78 24.75
CA SER A 61 2.17 -23.24 24.90
C SER A 61 3.51 -23.72 25.45
N GLY A 62 4.61 -23.16 24.94
CA GLY A 62 5.95 -23.46 25.42
C GLY A 62 6.18 -23.03 26.87
N MET A 63 5.66 -21.86 27.27
CA MET A 63 5.76 -21.37 28.64
C MET A 63 4.90 -22.20 29.61
N LEU A 64 3.67 -22.56 29.23
CA LEU A 64 2.75 -23.36 30.06
C LEU A 64 3.27 -24.77 30.34
N THR A 65 4.04 -25.33 29.42
CA THR A 65 4.65 -26.67 29.55
C THR A 65 6.06 -26.64 30.14
N CYS A 66 6.58 -25.45 30.46
CA CYS A 66 7.93 -25.29 30.97
C CYS A 66 8.01 -25.62 32.47
N GLY A 67 8.80 -26.64 32.82
CA GLY A 67 9.05 -27.03 34.22
C GLY A 67 10.12 -26.20 34.96
N SER A 68 10.73 -25.18 34.32
CA SER A 68 11.77 -24.34 34.91
C SER A 68 11.43 -22.84 34.76
N PRO A 69 11.38 -22.08 35.86
CA PRO A 69 11.20 -20.63 35.81
C PRO A 69 12.29 -19.91 35.00
N GLU A 70 13.54 -20.36 35.09
CA GLU A 70 14.67 -19.76 34.36
C GLU A 70 14.53 -19.95 32.85
N ARG A 71 14.04 -21.12 32.42
CA ARG A 71 13.76 -21.39 31.01
C ARG A 71 12.57 -20.57 30.52
N ALA A 72 11.51 -20.42 31.32
CA ALA A 72 10.37 -19.58 30.97
C ALA A 72 10.77 -18.10 30.79
N ALA A 73 11.60 -17.56 31.70
CA ALA A 73 12.11 -16.20 31.59
C ALA A 73 12.96 -15.99 30.31
N LYS A 74 13.81 -16.95 29.94
CA LYS A 74 14.56 -16.90 28.68
C LYS A 74 13.66 -16.93 27.45
N MET A 75 12.61 -17.77 27.46
CA MET A 75 11.64 -17.83 26.37
C MET A 75 10.88 -16.51 26.21
N GLN A 76 10.47 -15.89 27.34
CA GLN A 76 9.81 -14.60 27.32
C GLN A 76 10.73 -13.49 26.77
N GLY A 77 12.01 -13.48 27.17
CA GLY A 77 12.99 -12.53 26.64
C GLY A 77 13.19 -12.66 25.13
N ALA A 78 13.43 -13.89 24.65
CA ALA A 78 13.58 -14.16 23.22
C ALA A 78 12.32 -13.83 22.41
N TYR A 79 11.15 -14.08 22.98
CA TYR A 79 9.88 -13.70 22.37
C TYR A 79 9.74 -12.18 22.21
N ILE A 80 10.04 -11.40 23.24
CA ILE A 80 9.94 -9.92 23.16
C ILE A 80 10.89 -9.38 22.09
N GLU A 81 12.12 -9.87 22.04
CA GLU A 81 13.10 -9.48 21.02
C GLU A 81 12.59 -9.80 19.61
N ALA A 82 12.11 -11.03 19.39
CA ALA A 82 11.57 -11.45 18.11
C ALA A 82 10.34 -10.63 17.71
N LYS A 83 9.46 -10.30 18.66
CA LYS A 83 8.29 -9.43 18.42
C LYS A 83 8.67 -8.04 17.97
N MET A 84 9.64 -7.42 18.66
CA MET A 84 10.10 -6.09 18.30
C MET A 84 10.75 -6.08 16.91
N SER A 85 11.60 -7.08 16.60
CA SER A 85 12.20 -7.21 15.26
C SER A 85 11.13 -7.33 14.18
N ALA A 86 10.15 -8.22 14.38
CA ALA A 86 9.08 -8.45 13.41
C ALA A 86 8.22 -7.19 13.20
N LEU A 87 7.94 -6.41 14.25
CA LEU A 87 7.21 -5.15 14.15
C LEU A 87 7.97 -4.08 13.37
N VAL A 88 9.29 -3.96 13.60
CA VAL A 88 10.14 -3.01 12.87
C VAL A 88 10.20 -3.39 11.39
N GLU A 89 10.48 -4.67 11.10
CA GLU A 89 10.53 -5.18 9.73
C GLU A 89 9.22 -4.95 8.97
N GLU A 90 8.08 -5.21 9.62
CA GLU A 90 6.77 -4.97 9.01
C GLU A 90 6.48 -3.48 8.82
N ALA A 91 6.82 -2.63 9.79
CA ALA A 91 6.66 -1.19 9.67
C ALA A 91 7.48 -0.62 8.49
N GLU A 92 8.73 -1.06 8.34
CA GLU A 92 9.56 -0.68 7.19
C GLU A 92 8.95 -1.15 5.87
N ARG A 93 8.42 -2.37 5.83
CA ARG A 93 7.81 -2.94 4.63
C ARG A 93 6.56 -2.17 4.21
N LEU A 94 5.69 -1.84 5.17
CA LEU A 94 4.53 -0.97 4.93
C LEU A 94 4.95 0.43 4.49
N GLY A 95 6.00 0.98 5.09
CA GLY A 95 6.60 2.24 4.68
C GLY A 95 7.05 2.24 3.22
N ARG A 96 7.75 1.19 2.78
CA ARG A 96 8.15 1.01 1.38
C ARG A 96 6.95 0.90 0.44
N MET A 97 5.94 0.09 0.80
CA MET A 97 4.72 -0.04 -0.01
C MET A 97 3.99 1.29 -0.20
N HIS A 98 3.99 2.15 0.82
CA HIS A 98 3.39 3.48 0.73
C HIS A 98 4.24 4.43 -0.12
N ALA A 99 5.56 4.42 0.07
CA ALA A 99 6.49 5.21 -0.74
C ALA A 99 6.37 4.87 -2.23
N ASP A 100 6.34 3.58 -2.58
CA ASP A 100 6.19 3.10 -3.97
C ASP A 100 4.89 3.60 -4.61
N MET A 101 3.78 3.59 -3.85
CA MET A 101 2.49 4.10 -4.32
C MET A 101 2.53 5.62 -4.56
N CYS A 102 3.13 6.36 -3.64
CA CYS A 102 3.32 7.80 -3.77
C CYS A 102 4.19 8.15 -4.98
N GLU A 103 5.32 7.46 -5.17
CA GLU A 103 6.21 7.66 -6.31
C GLU A 103 5.50 7.34 -7.63
N THR A 104 4.82 6.19 -7.71
CA THR A 104 4.06 5.77 -8.89
C THR A 104 2.97 6.78 -9.24
N THR A 105 2.26 7.28 -8.23
CA THR A 105 1.20 8.29 -8.41
C THR A 105 1.79 9.63 -8.85
N HIS A 106 2.87 10.08 -8.19
CA HIS A 106 3.55 11.32 -8.54
C HIS A 106 4.05 11.29 -9.99
N LYS A 107 4.78 10.23 -10.37
CA LYS A 107 5.26 10.04 -11.74
C LYS A 107 4.13 10.09 -12.75
N ARG A 108 3.02 9.40 -12.46
CA ARG A 108 1.87 9.37 -13.37
C ARG A 108 1.22 10.74 -13.54
N LEU A 109 1.16 11.55 -12.48
CA LEU A 109 0.62 12.90 -12.52
C LEU A 109 1.56 13.89 -13.21
N THR A 110 2.88 13.75 -13.06
CA THR A 110 3.86 14.61 -13.74
C THR A 110 3.98 14.27 -15.22
N ASP A 111 4.02 12.98 -15.58
CA ASP A 111 4.03 12.53 -16.97
C ASP A 111 2.77 12.95 -17.73
N TRP A 112 1.68 13.27 -17.02
CA TRP A 112 0.44 13.80 -17.61
C TRP A 112 0.52 15.32 -17.92
N GLN A 113 1.41 16.06 -17.24
CA GLN A 113 1.55 17.51 -17.43
C GLN A 113 2.48 17.86 -18.62
N GLU A 114 3.28 16.91 -19.09
CA GLU A 114 4.20 17.03 -20.24
C GLU A 114 3.54 16.58 -21.56
#